data_AF-A0A7X1L1P3-F1
#
_entry.id   AF-A0A7X1L1P3-F1
#
_cell.length_a   1.000
_cell.length_b   1.000
_cell.length_c   1.000
_cell.angle_alpha   90.00
_cell.angle_beta   90.00
_cell.angle_gamma   90.00
#
_symmetry.space_group_name_H-M   'P 1'
#
loop_
_entity.id
_entity.type
_entity.pdbx_description
1 polymer ?
#
loop_
_entity_poly.entity_id
_entity_poly.type
_entity_poly.pdbx_seq_one_letter_code
_entity_poly.pdbx_strand_id
1 'polypeptide(L)'
;MLLGVFFVSSAFAHTPFCSCLDNGDGTILCDGGFLDGSSAIGVRIQVVDTNGKILIEGYMDKKSEFRFNKPSGEYTVILDAGFEHSVTVSGSEITE
;
A
#
# COMPACT_ATOMS: atom_id res chain seq x y z
N MET A 1 -10.91 24.91 -43.57
CA MET A 1 -11.27 23.70 -42.80
C MET A 1 -9.98 23.11 -42.23
N LEU A 2 -9.58 23.52 -41.02
CA LEU A 2 -8.43 22.92 -40.33
C LEU A 2 -8.95 21.75 -39.47
N LEU A 3 -8.63 20.52 -39.87
CA LEU A 3 -8.79 19.35 -39.00
C LEU A 3 -7.63 19.36 -38.00
N GLY A 4 -7.91 19.76 -36.76
CA GLY A 4 -6.98 19.57 -35.64
C GLY A 4 -7.11 18.16 -35.08
N VAL A 5 -6.06 17.36 -35.19
CA VAL A 5 -5.96 16.04 -34.54
C VAL A 5 -5.60 16.25 -33.07
N PHE A 6 -6.55 15.96 -32.17
CA PHE A 6 -6.29 15.89 -30.73
C PHE A 6 -5.68 14.52 -30.41
N PHE A 7 -4.40 14.48 -30.05
CA PHE A 7 -3.81 13.32 -29.39
C PHE A 7 -4.27 13.29 -27.94
N VAL A 8 -5.11 12.31 -27.59
CA VAL A 8 -5.48 12.04 -26.20
C VAL A 8 -4.36 11.19 -25.60
N SER A 9 -3.56 11.78 -24.71
CA SER A 9 -2.60 11.04 -23.91
C SER A 9 -3.37 10.08 -23.00
N SER A 10 -3.14 8.78 -23.16
CA SER A 10 -3.68 7.78 -22.24
C SER A 10 -3.02 7.97 -20.87
N ALA A 11 -3.75 8.55 -19.92
CA ALA A 11 -3.32 8.57 -18.53
C ALA A 11 -3.43 7.15 -17.98
N PHE A 12 -2.29 6.49 -17.79
CA PHE A 12 -2.23 5.21 -17.07
C PHE A 12 -2.44 5.51 -15.58
N ALA A 13 -3.64 5.22 -15.09
CA ALA A 13 -3.95 5.28 -13.67
C ALA A 13 -3.45 3.98 -13.01
N HIS A 14 -2.20 3.98 -12.56
CA HIS A 14 -1.64 2.96 -11.66
C HIS A 14 -2.18 3.18 -10.25
N THR A 15 -3.49 3.03 -10.06
CA THR A 15 -4.12 3.22 -8.75
C THR A 15 -3.63 2.13 -7.80
N PRO A 16 -2.92 2.48 -6.71
CA PRO A 16 -2.44 1.50 -5.76
C PRO A 16 -3.57 0.94 -4.90
N PHE A 17 -3.37 -0.26 -4.37
CA PHE A 17 -4.17 -0.81 -3.28
C PHE A 17 -3.25 -1.45 -2.24
N CYS A 18 -3.76 -1.55 -1.01
CA CYS A 18 -3.15 -2.29 0.08
C CYS A 18 -4.28 -2.98 0.85
N SER A 19 -4.19 -4.29 0.99
CA SER A 19 -5.10 -5.10 1.81
C SER A 19 -4.29 -5.76 2.90
N CYS A 20 -4.77 -5.76 4.13
CA CYS A 20 -4.07 -6.38 5.25
C CYS A 20 -5.00 -7.34 5.98
N LEU A 21 -4.43 -8.46 6.43
CA LEU A 21 -5.10 -9.49 7.20
C LEU A 21 -4.30 -9.85 8.46
N ASP A 22 -5.01 -10.11 9.54
CA ASP A 22 -4.43 -10.68 10.76
C ASP A 22 -4.30 -12.19 10.55
N ASN A 23 -3.09 -12.75 10.69
CA ASN A 23 -2.91 -14.19 10.52
C ASN A 23 -3.38 -14.99 11.76
N GLY A 24 -3.80 -14.32 12.85
CA GLY A 24 -4.20 -14.98 14.10
C GLY A 24 -3.02 -15.53 14.93
N ASP A 25 -1.80 -15.38 14.42
CA ASP A 25 -0.55 -15.87 15.03
C ASP A 25 0.32 -14.74 15.62
N GLY A 26 -0.25 -13.53 15.74
CA GLY A 26 0.46 -12.33 16.17
C GLY A 26 1.19 -11.61 15.02
N THR A 27 1.01 -12.04 13.77
CA THR A 27 1.53 -11.35 12.59
C THR A 27 0.43 -10.83 11.69
N ILE A 28 0.70 -9.70 11.03
CA ILE A 28 -0.13 -9.15 9.97
C ILE A 28 0.56 -9.45 8.64
N LEU A 29 -0.23 -9.84 7.64
CA LEU A 29 0.20 -9.91 6.24
C LEU A 29 -0.53 -8.81 5.46
N CYS A 30 0.23 -8.00 4.72
CA CYS A 30 -0.33 -7.03 3.80
C CYS A 30 0.05 -7.37 2.36
N ASP A 31 -0.95 -7.38 1.47
CA ASP A 31 -0.82 -7.49 0.03
C ASP A 31 -0.90 -6.09 -0.59
N GLY A 32 0.14 -5.70 -1.32
CA GLY A 32 0.16 -4.47 -2.09
C GLY A 32 0.10 -4.72 -3.59
N GLY A 33 -0.44 -3.77 -4.35
CA GLY A 33 -0.43 -3.84 -5.80
C GLY A 33 -1.06 -2.62 -6.44
N PHE A 34 -1.30 -2.73 -7.75
CA PHE A 34 -1.94 -1.70 -8.54
C PHE A 34 -3.11 -2.29 -9.34
N LEU A 35 -4.17 -1.52 -9.55
CA LEU A 35 -5.38 -1.99 -10.23
C LEU A 35 -5.15 -2.42 -11.70
N ASP A 36 -4.05 -2.00 -12.31
CA ASP A 36 -3.65 -2.40 -13.65
C ASP A 36 -2.89 -3.74 -13.71
N GLY A 37 -2.70 -4.39 -12.55
CA GLY A 37 -2.00 -5.67 -12.41
C GLY A 37 -0.48 -5.55 -12.33
N SER A 38 0.07 -4.33 -12.30
CA SER A 38 1.50 -4.13 -12.03
C SER A 38 1.84 -4.50 -10.58
N SER A 39 3.10 -4.88 -10.35
CA SER A 39 3.57 -5.38 -9.07
C SER A 39 4.02 -4.25 -8.15
N ALA A 40 3.77 -4.40 -6.84
CA ALA A 40 4.30 -3.50 -5.82
C ALA A 40 5.67 -3.94 -5.24
N ILE A 41 6.40 -4.88 -5.87
CA ILE A 41 7.75 -5.27 -5.43
C ILE A 41 8.63 -4.03 -5.21
N GLY A 42 9.26 -3.94 -4.04
CA GLY A 42 10.16 -2.83 -3.70
C GLY A 42 9.45 -1.50 -3.38
N VAL A 43 8.11 -1.45 -3.41
CA VAL A 43 7.35 -0.32 -2.88
C VAL A 43 7.51 -0.28 -1.36
N ARG A 44 7.73 0.92 -0.83
CA ARG A 44 7.96 1.13 0.60
C ARG A 44 6.65 0.95 1.36
N ILE A 45 6.72 0.30 2.51
CA ILE A 45 5.59 0.14 3.43
C ILE A 45 6.06 0.42 4.86
N GLN A 46 5.24 1.15 5.60
CA GLN A 46 5.53 1.53 6.98
C GLN A 46 4.30 1.32 7.87
N VAL A 47 4.57 1.02 9.13
CA VAL A 47 3.58 0.92 10.20
C VAL A 47 3.87 2.04 11.17
N VAL A 48 2.92 2.94 11.38
CA VAL A 48 3.07 4.14 12.21
C VAL A 48 2.11 4.11 13.40
N ASP A 49 2.49 4.76 14.50
CA ASP A 49 1.59 5.03 15.61
C ASP A 49 0.68 6.24 15.35
N THR A 50 -0.18 6.57 16.30
CA THR A 50 -1.12 7.70 16.24
C THR A 50 -0.47 9.08 16.17
N ASN A 51 0.82 9.19 16.50
CA ASN A 51 1.60 10.43 16.37
C ASN A 51 2.38 10.47 15.03
N GLY A 52 2.21 9.46 14.17
CA GLY A 52 2.96 9.32 12.92
C GLY A 52 4.39 8.83 13.11
N LYS A 53 4.75 8.33 14.30
CA LYS A 53 6.08 7.73 14.53
C LYS A 53 6.12 6.36 13.85
N ILE A 54 7.15 6.13 13.05
CA ILE A 54 7.41 4.83 12.42
C ILE A 54 7.75 3.80 13.51
N LEU A 55 6.94 2.75 13.58
CA LEU A 55 7.15 1.57 14.44
C LEU A 55 7.90 0.48 13.68
N ILE A 56 7.53 0.25 12.42
CA ILE A 56 8.07 -0.77 11.53
C ILE A 56 8.15 -0.19 10.12
N GLU A 57 9.19 -0.54 9.38
CA GLU A 57 9.39 -0.12 7.99
C GLU A 57 10.00 -1.26 7.19
N GLY A 58 9.65 -1.33 5.91
CA GLY A 58 10.28 -2.22 4.97
C GLY A 58 9.84 -1.96 3.53
N TYR A 59 10.02 -2.99 2.72
CA TYR A 59 9.65 -2.98 1.31
C TYR A 59 8.88 -4.26 0.99
N MET A 60 7.91 -4.13 0.09
CA MET A 60 7.16 -5.24 -0.47
C MET A 60 8.10 -6.26 -1.12
N ASP A 61 7.88 -7.54 -0.81
CA ASP A 61 8.72 -8.64 -1.26
C ASP A 61 8.44 -9.05 -2.72
N LYS A 62 9.01 -10.19 -3.15
CA LYS A 62 8.86 -10.72 -4.52
C LYS A 62 7.43 -11.11 -4.90
N LYS A 63 6.52 -11.21 -3.93
CA LYS A 63 5.09 -11.48 -4.11
C LYS A 63 4.24 -10.22 -3.95
N SER A 64 4.86 -9.06 -3.74
CA SER A 64 4.17 -7.83 -3.33
C SER A 64 3.52 -7.97 -1.94
N GLU A 65 4.10 -8.79 -1.08
CA GLU A 65 3.66 -9.04 0.28
C GLU A 65 4.59 -8.34 1.29
N PHE A 66 4.05 -7.92 2.42
CA PHE A 66 4.83 -7.50 3.59
C PHE A 66 4.23 -8.08 4.86
N ARG A 67 5.06 -8.81 5.62
CA ARG A 67 4.67 -9.44 6.88
C ARG A 67 5.40 -8.79 8.05
N PHE A 68 4.69 -8.51 9.12
CA PHE A 68 5.25 -7.92 10.34
C PHE A 68 4.53 -8.40 11.60
N ASN A 69 5.20 -8.27 12.75
CA ASN A 69 4.59 -8.55 14.05
C ASN A 69 3.54 -7.48 14.36
N LYS A 70 2.33 -7.89 14.72
CA LYS A 70 1.22 -6.99 15.07
C LYS A 70 1.64 -6.08 16.24
N PRO A 71 1.67 -4.74 16.05
CA PRO A 71 1.98 -3.83 17.14
C PRO A 71 0.96 -3.90 18.27
N SER A 72 1.40 -3.64 19.50
CA SER A 72 0.49 -3.36 20.61
C SER A 72 -0.06 -1.93 20.48
N GLY A 73 -1.38 -1.77 20.55
CA GLY A 73 -2.04 -0.47 20.48
C GLY A 73 -2.51 -0.10 19.07
N GLU A 74 -2.95 1.14 18.89
CA GLU A 74 -3.43 1.65 17.61
C GLU A 74 -2.26 1.96 16.67
N TYR A 75 -2.41 1.55 15.41
CA TYR A 75 -1.41 1.77 14.37
C TYR A 75 -2.09 1.95 13.01
N THR A 76 -1.35 2.48 12.04
CA THR A 76 -1.76 2.60 10.64
C THR A 76 -0.69 2.00 9.75
N VAL A 77 -1.10 1.17 8.79
CA VAL A 77 -0.23 0.68 7.73
C VAL A 77 -0.31 1.64 6.55
N ILE A 78 0.84 2.02 5.99
CA ILE A 78 0.95 2.94 4.86
C ILE A 78 1.80 2.30 3.78
N LEU A 79 1.18 1.99 2.64
CA LEU A 79 1.89 1.66 1.40
C LEU A 79 2.22 2.96 0.67
N ASP A 80 3.50 3.28 0.53
CA ASP A 80 3.98 4.51 -0.09
C ASP A 80 4.38 4.25 -1.55
N ALA A 81 3.42 4.41 -2.46
CA ALA A 81 3.65 4.33 -3.90
C ALA A 81 3.98 5.70 -4.54
N GLY A 82 4.45 6.67 -3.75
CA GLY A 82 4.82 8.02 -4.19
C GLY A 82 3.88 9.11 -3.71
N PHE A 83 4.26 10.37 -3.96
CA PHE A 83 3.79 11.59 -3.29
C PHE A 83 2.27 11.70 -3.06
N GLU A 84 1.44 11.37 -4.06
CA GLU A 84 -0.03 11.40 -3.97
C GLU A 84 -0.68 10.01 -4.09
N HIS A 85 0.10 8.93 -4.03
CA HIS A 85 -0.35 7.55 -4.26
C HIS A 85 -0.09 6.65 -3.05
N SER A 86 -0.24 7.20 -1.83
CA SER A 86 -0.17 6.38 -0.63
C SER A 86 -1.53 5.72 -0.33
N VAL A 87 -1.50 4.46 0.12
CA VAL A 87 -2.70 3.76 0.61
C VAL A 87 -2.54 3.51 2.10
N THR A 88 -3.54 3.88 2.88
CA THR A 88 -3.54 3.72 4.34
C THR A 88 -4.58 2.69 4.77
N VAL A 89 -4.20 1.78 5.66
CA VAL A 89 -5.10 0.82 6.29
C VAL A 89 -5.04 1.01 7.80
N SER A 90 -6.18 1.27 8.43
CA SER A 90 -6.23 1.38 9.89
C SER A 90 -6.06 0.01 10.52
N GLY A 91 -5.21 -0.11 11.54
CA GLY A 91 -5.04 -1.36 12.28
C GLY A 91 -6.32 -1.87 12.93
N SER A 92 -7.32 -1.00 13.15
CA SER A 92 -8.65 -1.36 13.67
C SER A 92 -9.56 -2.05 12.64
N GLU A 93 -9.24 -1.92 11.36
CA GLU A 93 -10.00 -2.51 10.24
C GLU A 93 -9.42 -3.85 9.79
N ILE A 94 -8.23 -4.22 10.31
CA ILE A 94 -7.56 -5.47 9.99
C ILE A 94 -8.12 -6.58 10.87
N THR A 95 -8.72 -7.59 10.23
CA THR A 95 -9.31 -8.77 10.89
C THR A 95 -8.63 -10.05 10.41
N GLU A 96 -8.90 -11.14 11.12
CA GLU A 96 -8.61 -12.51 10.67
C GLU A 96 -9.45 -12.91 9.44
#